data_AF-A0A976HJZ7-F1
#
_entry.id   AF-A0A976HJZ7-F1
#
_cell.length_a   1.000
_cell.length_b   1.000
_cell.length_c   1.000
_cell.angle_alpha   90.00
_cell.angle_beta   90.00
_cell.angle_gamma   90.00
#
_symmetry.space_group_name_H-M   'P 1'
#
loop_
_entity.id
_entity.type
_entity.pdbx_description
1 polymer ?
#
loop_
_entity_poly.entity_id
_entity_poly.type
_entity_poly.pdbx_seq_one_letter_code
_entity_poly.pdbx_strand_id
1 'polypeptide(L)'
;MRAVILSLLLAIPAAADTASVVTQHIRPGFAAFAAQAKALAAVDSCDPAQLRPAFHATYDAWLAVAHLPLGPAEEEGRSLAILFWPDPKALGPKAQRTLLTGDPAALT
;
A
#
# COMPACT_ATOMS: atom_id res chain seq x y z
N MET A 1 -12.42 21.51 -44.03
CA MET A 1 -13.56 20.63 -43.68
C MET A 1 -13.22 19.14 -43.74
N ARG A 2 -12.76 18.59 -44.87
CA ARG A 2 -12.44 17.14 -45.00
C ARG A 2 -11.41 16.61 -43.97
N ALA A 3 -10.32 17.35 -43.72
CA ALA A 3 -9.31 16.95 -42.74
C ALA A 3 -9.86 16.88 -41.30
N VAL A 4 -10.73 17.82 -40.92
CA VAL A 4 -11.37 17.87 -39.59
C VAL A 4 -12.32 16.68 -39.38
N ILE A 5 -13.09 16.33 -40.41
CA ILE A 5 -13.98 15.16 -40.40
C ILE A 5 -13.17 13.87 -40.24
N LEU A 6 -12.02 13.77 -40.90
CA LEU A 6 -11.13 12.60 -40.78
C LEU A 6 -10.56 12.47 -39.35
N SER A 7 -10.15 13.57 -38.73
CA SER A 7 -9.63 13.59 -37.35
C SER A 7 -10.69 13.19 -36.31
N LEU A 8 -11.94 13.60 -36.51
CA LEU A 8 -13.06 13.24 -35.65
C LEU A 8 -13.45 11.76 -35.78
N LEU A 9 -13.29 11.16 -36.97
CA LEU A 9 -13.55 9.74 -37.21
C LEU A 9 -12.44 8.83 -36.63
N LEU A 10 -11.23 9.35 -36.44
CA LEU A 10 -10.08 8.63 -35.86
C LEU A 10 -9.99 8.77 -34.33
N ALA A 11 -10.82 9.62 -33.71
CA ALA A 11 -10.93 9.76 -32.26
C ALA A 11 -11.75 8.61 -31.66
N ILE A 12 -11.25 7.38 -31.77
CA ILE A 12 -11.81 6.23 -31.05
C ILE A 12 -11.58 6.49 -29.55
N PRO A 13 -12.59 6.37 -28.67
CA PRO A 13 -12.39 6.53 -27.24
C PRO A 13 -11.33 5.52 -26.78
N ALA A 14 -10.26 6.01 -26.14
CA ALA A 14 -9.30 5.15 -25.49
C ALA A 14 -10.01 4.45 -24.33
N ALA A 15 -10.38 3.18 -24.53
CA ALA A 15 -10.89 2.34 -23.45
C ALA A 15 -9.68 1.92 -22.60
N ALA A 16 -9.65 2.34 -21.34
CA ALA A 16 -8.70 1.80 -20.39
C ALA A 16 -9.05 0.32 -20.13
N ASP A 17 -8.09 -0.58 -20.32
CA ASP A 17 -8.26 -2.00 -20.01
C ASP A 17 -8.17 -2.24 -18.49
N THR A 18 -9.24 -1.88 -17.79
CA THR A 18 -9.34 -2.01 -16.33
C THR A 18 -9.28 -3.45 -15.87
N ALA A 19 -9.74 -4.40 -16.67
CA ALA A 19 -9.68 -5.83 -16.37
C ALA A 19 -8.22 -6.32 -16.33
N SER A 20 -7.40 -5.92 -17.31
CA SER A 20 -5.98 -6.22 -17.30
C SER A 20 -5.27 -5.56 -16.11
N VAL A 21 -5.56 -4.28 -15.81
CA VAL A 21 -4.97 -3.61 -14.64
C VAL A 21 -5.30 -4.34 -13.34
N VAL A 22 -6.56 -4.74 -13.14
CA VAL A 22 -6.97 -5.48 -11.94
C VAL A 22 -6.23 -6.82 -11.83
N THR A 23 -6.12 -7.56 -12.93
CA THR A 23 -5.60 -8.93 -12.92
C THR A 23 -4.07 -9.00 -12.94
N GLN A 24 -3.41 -8.06 -13.63
CA GLN A 24 -1.97 -8.08 -13.87
C GLN A 24 -1.19 -7.12 -12.98
N HIS A 25 -1.83 -6.10 -12.39
CA HIS A 25 -1.15 -5.13 -11.52
C HIS A 25 -1.70 -5.13 -10.09
N ILE A 26 -3.00 -4.86 -9.91
CA ILE A 26 -3.58 -4.66 -8.57
C ILE A 26 -3.52 -5.94 -7.73
N ARG A 27 -4.10 -7.04 -8.23
CA ARG A 27 -4.13 -8.31 -7.47
C ARG A 27 -2.73 -8.86 -7.18
N PRO A 28 -1.79 -8.93 -8.16
CA PRO A 28 -0.43 -9.37 -7.89
C PRO A 28 0.32 -8.45 -6.92
N GLY A 29 0.11 -7.13 -7.01
CA GLY A 29 0.73 -6.16 -6.11
C GLY A 29 0.31 -6.37 -4.65
N PHE A 30 -1.00 -6.51 -4.39
CA PHE A 30 -1.49 -6.81 -3.04
C PHE A 30 -1.04 -8.19 -2.55
N ALA A 31 -0.96 -9.19 -3.43
CA ALA A 31 -0.42 -10.50 -3.07
C ALA A 31 1.07 -10.44 -2.70
N ALA A 32 1.87 -9.64 -3.41
CA ALA A 32 3.27 -9.41 -3.10
C ALA A 32 3.42 -8.69 -1.75
N PHE A 33 2.62 -7.64 -1.49
CA PHE A 33 2.60 -6.97 -0.19
C PHE A 33 2.27 -7.95 0.95
N ALA A 34 1.22 -8.77 0.80
CA ALA A 34 0.84 -9.76 1.80
C ALA A 34 1.96 -10.79 2.06
N ALA A 35 2.66 -11.24 1.01
CA ALA A 35 3.79 -12.15 1.14
C ALA A 35 4.97 -11.53 1.90
N GLN A 36 5.32 -10.28 1.59
CA GLN A 36 6.41 -9.57 2.29
C GLN A 36 6.04 -9.27 3.75
N ALA A 37 4.81 -8.84 4.01
CA ALA A 37 4.32 -8.62 5.37
C ALA A 37 4.36 -9.91 6.21
N LYS A 38 4.00 -11.05 5.63
CA LYS A 38 4.12 -12.36 6.27
C LYS A 38 5.59 -12.75 6.52
N ALA A 39 6.49 -12.46 5.58
CA ALA A 39 7.92 -12.71 5.74
C ALA A 39 8.53 -11.86 6.87
N LEU A 40 8.16 -10.57 6.95
CA LEU A 40 8.54 -9.69 8.06
C LEU A 40 8.05 -10.22 9.40
N ALA A 41 6.78 -10.64 9.48
CA ALA A 41 6.21 -11.19 10.71
C ALA A 41 6.85 -12.52 11.15
N ALA A 42 7.50 -13.24 10.24
CA ALA A 42 8.19 -14.49 10.52
C ALA A 42 9.66 -14.29 10.99
N VAL A 43 10.16 -13.06 11.04
CA VAL A 43 11.51 -12.78 11.54
C VAL A 43 11.53 -12.97 13.06
N ASP A 44 12.15 -14.06 13.51
CA ASP A 44 12.31 -14.40 14.94
C ASP A 44 13.58 -13.77 15.53
N SER A 45 13.67 -12.45 15.45
CA SER A 45 14.81 -11.69 15.96
C SER A 45 14.44 -10.23 16.19
N CYS A 46 14.92 -9.65 17.29
CA CYS A 46 14.83 -8.21 17.55
C CYS A 46 16.04 -7.42 16.99
N ASP A 47 16.98 -8.06 16.30
CA ASP A 47 18.15 -7.42 15.71
C ASP A 47 17.74 -6.47 14.56
N PRO A 48 18.00 -5.15 14.67
CA PRO A 48 17.67 -4.20 13.61
C PRO A 48 18.36 -4.51 12.27
N ALA A 49 19.52 -5.18 12.27
CA ALA A 49 20.21 -5.57 11.06
C ALA A 49 19.42 -6.62 10.25
N GLN A 50 18.61 -7.44 10.94
CA GLN A 50 17.74 -8.46 10.33
C GLN A 50 16.34 -7.91 10.03
N LEU A 51 15.79 -7.10 10.93
CA LEU A 51 14.44 -6.53 10.78
C LEU A 51 14.37 -5.46 9.68
N ARG A 52 15.37 -4.58 9.59
CA ARG A 52 15.30 -3.42 8.68
C ARG A 52 15.20 -3.81 7.20
N PRO A 53 15.97 -4.78 6.68
CA PRO A 53 15.78 -5.25 5.30
C PRO A 53 14.37 -5.82 5.03
N ALA A 54 13.84 -6.63 5.95
CA ALA A 54 12.50 -7.21 5.81
C ALA A 54 11.40 -6.13 5.87
N PHE A 55 11.57 -5.14 6.74
CA PHE A 55 10.68 -3.98 6.83
C PHE A 55 10.69 -3.17 5.54
N HIS A 56 11.87 -2.85 5.00
CA HIS A 56 11.97 -2.12 3.73
C HIS A 56 11.34 -2.89 2.56
N ALA A 57 11.58 -4.20 2.45
CA ALA A 57 10.95 -5.02 1.43
C ALA A 57 9.41 -5.00 1.52
N THR A 58 8.87 -5.00 2.74
CA THR A 58 7.43 -4.88 3.00
C THR A 58 6.90 -3.49 2.63
N TYR A 59 7.65 -2.44 3.00
CA TYR A 59 7.30 -1.05 2.71
C TYR A 59 7.31 -0.77 1.20
N ASP A 60 8.32 -1.24 0.47
CA ASP A 60 8.40 -1.09 -0.98
C ASP A 60 7.24 -1.83 -1.68
N ALA A 61 6.89 -3.02 -1.21
CA ALA A 61 5.74 -3.77 -1.72
C ALA A 61 4.40 -3.05 -1.44
N TRP A 62 4.28 -2.37 -0.29
CA TRP A 62 3.13 -1.52 0.00
C TRP A 62 3.07 -0.32 -0.94
N LEU A 63 4.17 0.42 -1.11
CA LEU A 63 4.23 1.60 -1.99
C LEU A 63 3.82 1.30 -3.43
N ALA A 64 4.08 0.08 -3.91
CA ALA A 64 3.66 -0.36 -5.24
C ALA A 64 2.13 -0.33 -5.44
N VAL A 65 1.33 -0.43 -4.37
CA VAL A 65 -0.14 -0.43 -4.42
C VAL A 65 -0.81 0.68 -3.60
N ALA A 66 -0.09 1.36 -2.71
CA ALA A 66 -0.62 2.40 -1.83
C ALA A 66 -1.23 3.60 -2.57
N HIS A 67 -0.86 3.79 -3.84
CA HIS A 67 -1.40 4.83 -4.71
C HIS A 67 -2.82 4.53 -5.24
N LEU A 68 -3.41 3.38 -4.87
CA LEU A 68 -4.74 2.93 -5.30
C LEU A 68 -5.76 3.13 -4.16
N PRO A 69 -6.32 4.34 -3.97
CA PRO A 69 -7.28 4.63 -2.89
C PRO A 69 -8.68 4.14 -3.27
N LEU A 70 -8.86 2.83 -3.46
CA LEU A 70 -10.11 2.25 -3.92
C LEU A 70 -10.33 0.81 -3.43
N GLY A 71 -11.60 0.43 -3.35
CA GLY A 71 -12.01 -0.95 -3.08
C GLY A 71 -11.67 -1.40 -1.64
N PRO A 72 -11.37 -2.69 -1.44
CA PRO A 72 -11.15 -3.25 -0.10
C PRO A 72 -10.00 -2.60 0.68
N ALA A 73 -9.06 -1.93 0.03
CA ALA A 73 -7.99 -1.23 0.74
C ALA A 73 -8.53 -0.06 1.60
N GLU A 74 -9.66 0.55 1.21
CA GLU A 74 -10.23 1.70 1.91
C GLU A 74 -11.28 1.35 2.97
N GLU A 75 -11.74 0.10 2.99
CA GLU A 75 -12.70 -0.39 3.98
C GLU A 75 -12.16 -0.20 5.40
N GLU A 76 -12.97 0.38 6.28
CA GLU A 76 -12.65 0.57 7.70
C GLU A 76 -11.32 1.31 7.94
N GLY A 77 -10.87 2.12 6.97
CA GLY A 77 -9.61 2.86 7.06
C GLY A 77 -8.36 1.97 6.96
N ARG A 78 -8.47 0.78 6.35
CA ARG A 78 -7.38 -0.21 6.26
C ARG A 78 -6.09 0.34 5.67
N SER A 79 -6.12 1.09 4.56
CA SER A 79 -4.93 1.76 4.00
C SER A 79 -4.26 2.70 5.00
N LEU A 80 -5.06 3.46 5.76
CA LEU A 80 -4.56 4.38 6.78
C LEU A 80 -4.00 3.64 8.00
N ALA A 81 -4.57 2.49 8.36
CA ALA A 81 -4.05 1.61 9.41
C ALA A 81 -2.70 0.97 9.03
N ILE A 82 -2.49 0.69 7.74
CA ILE A 82 -1.21 0.18 7.22
C ILE A 82 -0.14 1.29 7.22
N LEU A 83 -0.48 2.47 6.69
CA LEU A 83 0.42 3.61 6.62
C LEU A 83 -0.31 4.91 7.00
N PHE A 84 -0.17 5.30 8.26
CA PHE A 84 -0.70 6.57 8.76
C PHE A 84 0.18 7.75 8.30
N TRP A 85 -0.13 8.31 7.13
CA TRP A 85 0.59 9.44 6.54
C TRP A 85 -0.34 10.35 5.73
N PRO A 86 -0.16 11.68 5.75
CA PRO A 86 0.83 12.45 6.52
C PRO A 86 0.45 12.61 7.99
N ASP A 87 1.45 12.67 8.88
CA ASP A 87 1.26 12.86 10.33
C ASP A 87 1.93 14.15 10.84
N PRO A 88 1.36 15.33 10.55
CA PRO A 88 1.96 16.61 10.94
C PRO A 88 1.97 16.84 12.46
N LYS A 89 1.16 16.10 13.21
CA LYS A 89 1.03 16.23 14.67
C LYS A 89 1.81 15.16 15.44
N ALA A 90 2.54 14.28 14.73
CA ALA A 90 3.27 13.15 15.26
C ALA A 90 2.40 12.25 16.18
N LEU A 91 1.13 12.04 15.80
CA LEU A 91 0.21 11.17 16.54
C LEU A 91 0.68 9.72 16.57
N GLY A 92 1.20 9.20 15.45
CA GLY A 92 1.72 7.83 15.35
C GLY A 92 2.89 7.59 16.31
N PRO A 93 3.98 8.37 16.23
CA PRO A 93 5.10 8.27 17.17
C PRO A 93 4.71 8.46 18.64
N LYS A 94 3.74 9.35 18.94
CA LYS A 94 3.22 9.53 20.31
C LYS A 94 2.50 8.29 20.81
N ALA A 95 1.60 7.73 20.01
CA ALA A 95 0.87 6.51 20.36
C ALA A 95 1.83 5.32 20.56
N GLN A 96 2.79 5.14 19.64
CA GLN A 96 3.83 4.10 19.76
C GLN A 96 4.68 4.30 21.02
N ARG A 97 5.04 5.54 21.37
CA ARG A 97 5.77 5.83 22.62
C ARG A 97 4.99 5.37 23.84
N THR A 98 3.71 5.73 23.90
CA THR A 98 2.82 5.34 25.01
C THR A 98 2.74 3.82 25.14
N LEU A 99 2.62 3.09 24.03
CA LEU A 99 2.61 1.62 24.03
C LEU A 99 3.95 1.03 24.52
N LEU A 100 5.08 1.56 24.06
CA LEU A 100 6.41 1.07 24.43
C LEU A 100 6.79 1.36 25.89
N THR A 101 6.27 2.44 26.49
CA THR A 101 6.55 2.82 27.88
C THR A 101 5.43 2.44 28.86
N GLY A 102 4.33 1.89 28.35
CA GLY A 102 3.14 1.51 29.12
C GLY A 102 3.22 0.10 29.66
N ASP A 103 2.07 -0.42 30.10
CA ASP A 103 1.93 -1.82 30.51
C ASP A 103 2.08 -2.74 29.28
N PRO A 104 3.04 -3.70 29.27
CA PRO A 104 3.19 -4.67 28.19
C PRO A 104 1.93 -5.48 27.90
N ALA A 105 1.02 -5.66 28.86
CA ALA A 105 -0.25 -6.34 28.63
C ALA A 105 -1.17 -5.62 27.63
N ALA A 106 -0.92 -4.34 27.34
CA ALA A 106 -1.63 -3.59 26.30
C ALA A 106 -1.19 -3.94 24.86
N LEU A 107 -0.14 -4.77 24.69
CA LEU A 107 0.42 -5.17 23.39
C LEU A 107 -0.09 -6.55 22.91
N THR A 108 -0.92 -7.23 23.72
CA THR A 108 -1.44 -8.59 23.47
C THR A 108 -2.95 -8.59 23.41
#